data_AF-A0A8X6RCK9-F1
#
_entry.id   AF-A0A8X6RCK9-F1
#
_cell.length_a   1.000
_cell.length_b   1.000
_cell.length_c   1.000
_cell.angle_alpha   90.00
_cell.angle_beta   90.00
_cell.angle_gamma   90.00
#
_symmetry.space_group_name_H-M   'P 1'
#
loop_
_entity.id
_entity.type
_entity.pdbx_description
1 polymer ?
#
loop_
_entity_poly.entity_id
_entity_poly.type
_entity_poly.pdbx_seq_one_letter_code
_entity_poly.pdbx_strand_id
1 'polypeptide(L)'
;MTVTDCSVTSRTVAQNIESVTHHSVYTRTIRRRLQQRGLSARRPLLGLPLTQNHRLLRRQWCDEIRMWAVEWNKVVFTDESRICLQHHHGRIRV
;
A
#
# COMPACT_ATOMS: atom_id res chain seq x y z
N MET A 1 -18.91 -11.41 -6.92
CA MET A 1 -18.55 -10.21 -6.13
C MET A 1 -17.06 -10.30 -5.79
N THR A 2 -16.21 -9.71 -6.62
CA THR A 2 -14.76 -9.71 -6.42
C THR A 2 -14.41 -8.75 -5.29
N VAL A 3 -13.93 -9.26 -4.16
CA VAL A 3 -13.37 -8.42 -3.09
C VAL A 3 -12.03 -7.88 -3.60
N THR A 4 -12.07 -6.80 -4.40
CA THR A 4 -10.89 -6.15 -4.99
C THR A 4 -10.34 -5.01 -4.12
N ASP A 5 -11.08 -4.58 -3.10
CA ASP A 5 -10.67 -3.50 -2.23
C ASP A 5 -9.94 -4.03 -0.99
N CYS A 6 -8.62 -3.83 -0.95
CA CYS A 6 -7.74 -4.22 0.16
C CYS A 6 -7.74 -3.22 1.33
N SER A 7 -8.53 -2.15 1.25
CA SER A 7 -8.66 -1.13 2.31
C SER A 7 -9.84 -1.37 3.26
N VAL A 8 -10.69 -2.37 2.97
CA VAL A 8 -11.94 -2.60 3.72
C VAL A 8 -11.66 -3.16 5.12
N THR A 9 -12.27 -2.54 6.14
CA THR A 9 -12.16 -2.99 7.53
C THR A 9 -13.21 -4.07 7.87
N SER A 10 -12.93 -4.90 8.89
CA SER A 10 -13.92 -5.88 9.37
C SER A 10 -15.22 -5.24 9.87
N ARG A 11 -15.21 -3.96 10.24
CA ARG A 11 -16.42 -3.20 10.63
C ARG A 11 -17.28 -2.87 9.41
N THR A 12 -16.65 -2.36 8.35
CA THR A 12 -17.32 -2.08 7.07
C THR A 12 -17.94 -3.36 6.51
N VAL A 13 -17.23 -4.49 6.58
CA VAL A 13 -17.79 -5.79 6.19
C VAL A 13 -19.00 -6.17 7.05
N ALA A 14 -18.97 -5.91 8.36
CA ALA A 14 -20.12 -6.17 9.24
C ALA A 14 -21.35 -5.34 8.86
N GLN A 15 -21.16 -4.05 8.62
CA GLN A 15 -22.23 -3.14 8.18
C GLN A 15 -22.82 -3.57 6.84
N ASN A 16 -21.98 -3.99 5.89
CA ASN A 16 -22.42 -4.49 4.59
C ASN A 16 -23.19 -5.81 4.70
N ILE A 17 -22.79 -6.70 5.61
CA ILE A 17 -23.53 -7.95 5.84
C ILE A 17 -24.89 -7.65 6.45
N GLU A 18 -24.94 -6.76 7.45
CA GLU A 18 -26.17 -6.37 8.12
C GLU A 18 -27.16 -5.68 7.17
N SER A 19 -26.68 -4.81 6.27
CA SER A 19 -27.55 -4.16 5.28
C SER A 19 -28.16 -5.12 4.26
N VAL A 20 -27.45 -6.18 3.90
CA VAL A 20 -27.90 -7.16 2.89
C VAL A 20 -28.73 -8.29 3.49
N THR A 21 -28.36 -8.75 4.68
CA THR A 21 -28.96 -9.95 5.30
C THR A 21 -29.89 -9.64 6.45
N HIS A 22 -29.93 -8.39 6.93
CA HIS A 22 -30.62 -7.96 8.15
C HIS A 22 -30.18 -8.69 9.42
N HIS A 23 -29.03 -9.37 9.39
CA HIS A 23 -28.44 -10.04 10.54
C HIS A 23 -27.17 -9.32 10.98
N SER A 24 -27.12 -8.97 12.26
CA SER A 24 -25.93 -8.37 12.85
C SER A 24 -24.84 -9.43 13.04
N VAL A 25 -23.61 -9.10 12.63
CA VAL A 25 -22.44 -9.98 12.76
C VAL A 25 -21.33 -9.25 13.49
N TYR A 26 -20.77 -9.90 14.52
CA TYR A 26 -19.62 -9.35 15.23
C TYR A 26 -18.37 -9.28 14.34
N THR A 27 -17.65 -8.16 14.43
CA THR A 27 -16.36 -7.96 13.72
C THR A 27 -15.33 -9.05 14.03
N ARG A 28 -15.38 -9.64 15.23
CA ARG A 28 -14.55 -10.79 15.64
C ARG A 28 -14.80 -12.02 14.77
N THR A 29 -16.07 -12.31 14.45
CA THR A 29 -16.46 -13.44 13.61
C THR A 29 -15.92 -13.25 12.20
N ILE A 30 -16.06 -12.04 11.65
CA ILE A 30 -15.54 -11.67 10.33
C ILE A 30 -14.02 -11.86 10.28
N ARG A 31 -13.28 -11.33 11.27
CA ARG A 31 -11.82 -11.49 11.32
C ARG A 31 -11.39 -12.96 11.35
N ARG A 32 -12.05 -13.79 12.15
CA ARG A 32 -11.76 -15.24 12.22
C ARG A 32 -12.02 -15.93 10.89
N ARG A 33 -13.13 -15.61 10.22
CA ARG A 33 -13.46 -16.17 8.89
C ARG A 33 -12.45 -15.74 7.82
N LEU A 34 -11.99 -14.49 7.85
CA LEU A 34 -10.94 -13.99 6.95
C LEU A 34 -9.61 -14.72 7.19
N GLN A 35 -9.21 -14.91 8.44
CA GLN A 35 -8.00 -15.65 8.80
C GLN A 35 -8.06 -17.13 8.39
N GLN A 36 -9.21 -17.79 8.55
CA GLN A 36 -9.44 -19.16 8.05
C GLN A 36 -9.25 -19.28 6.53
N ARG A 37 -9.46 -18.19 5.79
CA ARG A 37 -9.24 -18.10 4.35
C ARG A 37 -7.85 -17.56 3.98
N GLY A 38 -6.94 -17.40 4.94
CA GLY A 38 -5.57 -16.90 4.71
C GLY A 38 -5.46 -15.38 4.59
N LEU A 39 -6.53 -14.63 4.84
CA LEU A 39 -6.52 -13.17 4.80
C LEU A 39 -6.15 -12.59 6.17
N SER A 40 -5.13 -11.73 6.18
CA SER A 40 -4.64 -11.04 7.38
C SER A 40 -4.56 -9.54 7.14
N ALA A 41 -4.82 -8.76 8.20
CA ALA A 41 -4.68 -7.32 8.14
C ALA A 41 -3.20 -6.93 7.94
N ARG A 42 -2.96 -5.92 7.09
CA ARG A 42 -1.64 -5.31 6.89
C ARG A 42 -1.76 -3.79 7.02
N ARG A 43 -0.65 -3.13 7.34
CA ARG A 43 -0.58 -1.67 7.26
C ARG A 43 -0.35 -1.27 5.80
N PRO A 44 -1.08 -0.27 5.27
CA PRO A 44 -0.80 0.25 3.94
C PRO A 44 0.63 0.81 3.90
N LEU A 45 1.27 0.70 2.75
CA LEU A 45 2.56 1.36 2.52
C LEU A 45 2.35 2.88 2.56
N LEU A 46 3.14 3.58 3.37
CA LEU A 46 3.17 5.04 3.36
C LEU A 46 3.95 5.47 2.11
N GLY A 47 3.27 6.18 1.21
CA GLY A 47 3.86 6.69 -0.01
C GLY A 47 3.12 7.92 -0.51
N LEU A 48 3.76 8.67 -1.41
CA LEU A 48 3.11 9.79 -2.07
C LEU A 48 1.94 9.28 -2.92
N PRO A 49 0.72 9.81 -2.74
CA PRO A 49 -0.42 9.38 -3.54
C PRO A 49 -0.17 9.78 -5.00
N LEU A 50 -0.01 8.78 -5.86
CA LEU A 50 0.12 9.01 -7.30
C LEU A 50 -1.26 9.24 -7.90
N THR A 51 -1.43 10.33 -8.64
CA THR A 51 -2.61 10.53 -9.49
C THR A 51 -2.60 9.51 -10.63
N GLN A 52 -3.73 9.35 -11.32
CA GLN A 52 -3.79 8.49 -12.50
C GLN A 52 -2.79 8.94 -13.58
N ASN A 53 -2.66 10.25 -13.80
CA ASN A 53 -1.71 10.81 -14.75
C ASN A 53 -0.26 10.47 -14.37
N HIS A 54 0.12 10.59 -13.09
CA HIS A 54 1.45 10.20 -12.62
C HIS A 54 1.77 8.73 -12.91
N ARG A 55 0.80 7.83 -12.72
CA ARG A 55 0.98 6.40 -13.01
C ARG A 55 1.20 6.13 -14.50
N LEU A 56 0.45 6.82 -15.36
CA LEU A 56 0.57 6.67 -16.81
C LEU A 56 1.93 7.15 -17.30
N LEU A 57 2.34 8.37 -16.93
CA LEU A 57 3.62 8.94 -17.34
C LEU A 57 4.80 8.10 -16.84
N ARG A 58 4.78 7.66 -15.58
CA ARG A 58 5.84 6.80 -15.03
C ARG A 58 5.91 5.46 -15.76
N ARG A 59 4.78 4.85 -16.10
CA ARG A 59 4.76 3.59 -16.87
C ARG A 59 5.34 3.80 -18.27
N GLN A 60 4.89 4.84 -18.97
CA GLN A 60 5.38 5.16 -20.30
C GLN A 60 6.90 5.35 -20.30
N TRP A 61 7.43 6.13 -19.34
CA TRP A 61 8.86 6.32 -19.19
C TRP A 61 9.62 5.00 -18.94
N CYS A 62 9.10 4.13 -18.07
CA CYS A 62 9.69 2.81 -17.85
C CYS A 62 9.66 1.93 -19.10
N ASP A 63 8.59 1.99 -19.90
CA ASP A 63 8.47 1.22 -21.13
C ASP A 63 9.46 1.72 -22.20
N GLU A 64 9.64 3.04 -22.32
CA GLU A 64 10.63 3.67 -23.22
C GLU A 64 12.07 3.27 -22.88
N ILE A 65 12.39 3.18 -21.59
CA ILE A 65 13.74 2.89 -21.10
C ILE A 65 13.96 1.39 -20.85
N ARG A 66 12.93 0.56 -21.02
CA ARG A 66 12.94 -0.87 -20.66
C ARG A 66 14.09 -1.65 -21.29
N MET A 67 14.44 -1.32 -22.53
CA MET A 67 15.47 -2.02 -23.33
C MET A 67 16.86 -1.37 -23.23
N TRP A 68 17.03 -0.33 -22.42
CA TRP A 68 18.33 0.29 -22.21
C TRP A 68 19.26 -0.70 -21.50
N ALA A 69 20.45 -0.87 -22.06
CA ALA A 69 21.50 -1.71 -21.49
C ALA A 69 22.82 -0.92 -21.42
N VAL A 70 23.41 -0.62 -22.58
CA VAL A 70 24.66 0.17 -22.67
C VAL A 70 24.43 1.66 -22.45
N GLU A 71 23.20 2.13 -22.65
CA GLU A 71 22.77 3.51 -22.45
C GLU A 71 22.88 3.94 -20.99
N TRP A 72 22.69 3.01 -20.04
CA TRP A 72 22.83 3.27 -18.62
C TRP A 72 24.23 3.80 -18.24
N ASN A 73 25.28 3.44 -19.00
CA ASN A 73 26.64 3.89 -18.76
C ASN A 73 26.83 5.41 -18.95
N LYS A 74 25.86 6.08 -19.58
CA LYS A 74 25.90 7.53 -19.85
C LYS A 74 25.07 8.35 -18.86
N VAL A 75 24.35 7.70 -17.94
CA VAL A 75 23.43 8.36 -17.01
C VAL A 75 24.08 8.50 -15.64
N VAL A 76 24.12 9.74 -15.13
CA VAL A 76 24.51 10.02 -13.73
C VAL A 76 23.26 10.43 -12.98
N PHE A 77 22.98 9.75 -11.85
CA PHE A 77 21.87 10.09 -10.96
C PHE A 77 22.35 10.99 -9.83
N THR A 78 21.59 12.04 -9.55
CA THR A 78 21.80 12.94 -8.41
C THR A 78 20.46 13.17 -7.72
N ASP A 79 20.45 13.18 -6.40
CA ASP A 79 19.29 13.56 -5.59
C ASP A 79 19.76 14.25 -4.32
N GLU A 80 18.90 15.05 -3.71
CA GLU A 80 19.19 15.73 -2.45
C GLU A 80 18.61 14.95 -1.28
N SER A 81 19.46 14.62 -0.31
CA SER A 81 19.03 13.97 0.93
C SER A 81 19.21 14.90 2.12
N ARG A 82 18.19 14.95 2.99
CA ARG A 82 18.30 15.64 4.27
C ARG A 82 19.01 14.74 5.27
N ILE A 83 20.14 15.20 5.81
CA ILE A 83 20.89 14.49 6.86
C ILE A 83 20.64 15.19 8.19
N CYS A 84 20.19 14.45 9.19
CA CYS A 84 20.06 14.96 10.55
C CYS A 84 21.41 14.87 11.28
N LEU A 85 22.04 16.02 11.57
CA LEU A 85 23.34 16.08 12.24
C LEU A 85 23.28 15.81 13.75
N GLN A 86 22.13 16.01 14.37
CA GLN A 86 21.89 15.73 15.79
C GLN A 86 20.49 15.13 15.97
N HIS A 87 20.41 14.03 16.71
CA HIS A 87 19.15 13.36 17.05
C HIS A 87 18.71 13.82 18.45
N HIS A 88 17.55 14.46 18.58
CA HIS A 88 17.06 14.93 19.88
C HIS A 88 16.38 13.85 20.75
N HIS A 89 16.62 12.57 20.50
CA HIS A 89 15.99 11.49 21.25
C HIS A 89 16.99 10.43 21.71
N GLY A 90 17.26 10.39 23.01
CA GLY A 90 18.00 9.34 23.72
C GLY A 90 17.28 7.98 23.77
N ARG A 91 16.56 7.60 22.71
CA ARG A 91 15.97 6.28 22.54
C ARG A 91 16.63 5.60 21.35
N ILE A 92 17.84 5.13 21.58
CA ILE A 92 18.41 4.03 20.82
C ILE A 92 17.46 2.84 21.02
N ARG A 93 16.84 2.35 19.95
CA ARG A 93 16.21 1.02 20.00
C ARG A 93 17.29 0.00 19.66
N VAL A 94 17.58 -0.86 20.62
CA VAL A 94 18.35 -2.10 20.45
C VAL A 94 17.56 -3.04 19.53
#